data_AF-A0A963KGK4-F1
#
_entry.id   AF-A0A963KGK4-F1
#
_cell.length_a   1.000
_cell.length_b   1.000
_cell.length_c   1.000
_cell.angle_alpha   90.00
_cell.angle_beta   90.00
_cell.angle_gamma   90.00
#
_symmetry.space_group_name_H-M   'P 1'
#
loop_
_entity.id
_entity.type
_entity.pdbx_description
1 polymer ?
#
loop_
_entity_poly.entity_id
_entity_poly.type
_entity_poly.pdbx_seq_one_letter_code
_entity_poly.pdbx_strand_id
1 'polypeptide(L)'
;APAINQMHSWQLRLQDASGAPVTGARFLVDGGMPQHGHGLPTRPRVTREVEAGTYQIDGMKFSMTGWWELTLDIDGARGSDKVTFNMMVKNPVPNP
;
A
#
# COMPACT_ATOMS: atom_id res chain seq x y z
N ALA A 1 3.78 10.75 -9.06
CA ALA A 1 2.47 10.26 -8.57
C ALA A 1 2.15 8.95 -9.29
N PRO A 2 1.45 7.99 -8.66
CA PRO A 2 1.05 6.75 -9.32
C PRO A 2 0.24 7.05 -10.59
N ALA A 3 0.50 6.32 -11.67
CA ALA A 3 -0.30 6.40 -12.89
C ALA A 3 -1.72 5.84 -12.66
N ILE A 4 -2.72 6.48 -13.27
CA ILE A 4 -4.12 6.03 -13.20
C ILE A 4 -4.36 4.91 -14.20
N ASN A 5 -5.27 4.00 -13.85
CA ASN A 5 -5.70 2.85 -14.62
C ASN A 5 -4.60 1.84 -14.99
N GLN A 6 -3.45 1.93 -14.33
CA GLN A 6 -2.35 0.98 -14.46
C GLN A 6 -2.21 0.12 -13.21
N MET A 7 -1.71 -1.10 -13.39
CA MET A 7 -1.35 -1.98 -12.29
C MET A 7 -0.01 -1.53 -11.70
N HIS A 8 0.06 -1.48 -10.38
CA HIS A 8 1.26 -1.14 -9.64
C HIS A 8 1.72 -2.30 -8.78
N SER A 9 3.04 -2.38 -8.65
CA SER A 9 3.76 -3.27 -7.75
C SER A 9 4.62 -2.39 -6.86
N TRP A 10 4.40 -2.46 -5.54
CA TRP A 10 5.04 -1.60 -4.54
C TRP A 10 5.87 -2.42 -3.56
N GLN A 11 6.87 -1.78 -2.96
CA GLN A 11 7.61 -2.35 -1.84
C GLN A 11 7.25 -1.62 -0.55
N LEU A 12 6.90 -2.38 0.48
CA LEU A 12 6.64 -1.93 1.84
C LEU A 12 7.82 -2.31 2.72
N ARG A 13 8.43 -1.36 3.43
CA ARG A 13 9.43 -1.64 4.45
C ARG A 13 8.81 -1.55 5.84
N LEU A 14 8.96 -2.60 6.64
CA LEU A 14 8.52 -2.68 8.03
C LEU A 14 9.72 -2.77 8.96
N GLN A 15 9.80 -1.86 9.91
CA GLN A 15 10.87 -1.77 10.92
C GLN A 15 10.26 -1.53 12.29
N ASP A 16 10.94 -2.01 13.33
CA ASP A 16 10.60 -1.67 14.71
C ASP A 16 11.14 -0.28 15.11
N ALA A 17 10.84 0.16 16.33
CA ALA A 17 11.26 1.47 16.83
C ALA A 17 12.79 1.66 16.91
N SER A 18 13.57 0.57 16.86
CA SER A 18 15.04 0.62 16.81
C SER A 18 15.60 0.67 15.38
N GLY A 19 14.73 0.59 14.35
CA GLY A 19 15.10 0.50 12.94
C GLY A 19 15.43 -0.91 12.48
N ALA A 20 15.27 -1.93 13.33
CA ALA A 20 15.49 -3.31 12.95
C ALA A 20 14.35 -3.80 12.03
N PRO A 21 14.64 -4.55 10.95
CA PRO A 21 13.59 -5.07 10.07
C PRO A 21 12.71 -6.07 10.80
N VAL A 22 11.40 -5.96 10.62
CA VAL A 22 10.44 -6.94 11.14
C VAL A 22 10.14 -7.93 10.02
N THR A 23 10.62 -9.16 10.19
CA THR A 23 10.47 -10.24 9.20
C THR A 23 9.26 -11.13 9.53
N GLY A 24 8.77 -11.88 8.54
CA GLY A 24 7.67 -12.83 8.70
C GLY A 24 6.30 -12.23 9.03
N ALA A 25 6.12 -10.91 8.88
CA ALA A 25 4.83 -10.27 9.11
C ALA A 25 3.80 -10.63 8.03
N ARG A 26 2.52 -10.68 8.44
CA ARG A 26 1.37 -10.88 7.57
C ARG A 26 0.61 -9.57 7.45
N PHE A 27 0.00 -9.35 6.28
CA PHE A 27 -0.67 -8.10 5.97
C PHE A 27 -2.03 -8.35 5.36
N LEU A 28 -3.04 -7.61 5.82
CA LEU A 28 -4.23 -7.31 5.02
C LEU A 28 -4.07 -5.92 4.43
N VAL A 29 -4.41 -5.80 3.15
CA VAL A 29 -4.34 -4.55 2.40
C VAL A 29 -5.75 -4.11 2.08
N ASP A 30 -6.12 -2.94 2.56
CA ASP A 30 -7.39 -2.28 2.28
C ASP A 30 -7.14 -0.83 1.84
N GLY A 31 -8.17 -0.16 1.34
CA GLY A 31 -8.06 1.22 0.92
C GLY A 31 -9.20 1.65 0.02
N GLY A 32 -9.08 2.86 -0.50
CA GLY A 32 -10.11 3.43 -1.36
C GLY A 32 -10.03 4.94 -1.44
N MET A 33 -11.13 5.53 -1.89
CA MET A 33 -11.35 6.97 -1.94
C MET A 33 -12.42 7.34 -0.92
N PRO A 34 -12.05 7.82 0.29
CA PRO A 34 -13.02 8.15 1.33
C PRO A 34 -14.08 9.15 0.86
N GLN A 35 -13.67 10.17 0.10
CA GLN A 35 -14.58 11.19 -0.46
C GLN A 35 -15.65 10.64 -1.39
N HIS A 36 -15.42 9.47 -2.00
CA HIS A 36 -16.35 8.84 -2.93
C HIS A 36 -17.02 7.59 -2.34
N GLY A 37 -16.70 7.20 -1.11
CA GLY A 37 -17.31 6.04 -0.45
C GLY A 37 -17.05 4.71 -1.17
N HIS A 38 -15.94 4.59 -1.89
CA HIS A 38 -15.60 3.40 -2.66
C HIS A 38 -14.22 2.87 -2.29
N GLY A 39 -14.10 1.55 -2.19
CA GLY A 39 -12.86 0.85 -1.92
C GLY A 39 -11.93 0.78 -3.14
N LEU A 40 -10.84 0.02 -3.00
CA LEU A 40 -9.94 -0.23 -4.13
C LEU A 40 -10.67 -0.96 -5.28
N PRO A 41 -10.37 -0.62 -6.55
CA PRO A 41 -10.96 -1.28 -7.72
C PRO A 41 -10.43 -2.71 -7.94
N THR A 42 -9.46 -3.14 -7.15
CA THR A 42 -8.79 -4.43 -7.19
C THR A 42 -8.62 -4.97 -5.76
N ARG A 43 -8.04 -6.17 -5.65
CA ARG A 43 -7.71 -6.80 -4.36
C ARG A 43 -6.19 -6.93 -4.23
N PRO A 44 -5.47 -5.84 -3.89
CA PRO A 44 -4.03 -5.92 -3.70
C PRO A 44 -3.67 -6.80 -2.50
N ARG A 45 -2.47 -7.38 -2.53
CA ARG A 45 -2.00 -8.30 -1.50
C ARG A 45 -0.48 -8.18 -1.35
N VAL A 46 0.00 -8.39 -0.14
CA VAL A 46 1.41 -8.73 0.07
C VAL A 46 1.63 -10.16 -0.44
N THR A 47 2.54 -10.34 -1.40
CA THR A 47 2.77 -11.62 -2.07
C THR A 47 3.99 -12.37 -1.53
N ARG A 48 5.03 -11.64 -1.10
CA ARG A 48 6.26 -12.20 -0.52
C ARG A 48 7.06 -11.15 0.23
N GLU A 49 7.91 -11.61 1.15
CA GLU A 49 9.04 -10.84 1.67
C GLU A 49 10.21 -10.98 0.68
N VAL A 50 10.67 -9.87 0.10
CA VAL A 50 11.73 -9.86 -0.94
C VAL A 50 13.11 -9.65 -0.35
N GLU A 51 13.20 -8.97 0.78
CA GLU A 51 14.39 -8.75 1.60
C GLU A 51 13.93 -8.65 3.06
N ALA A 52 14.83 -8.75 4.04
CA ALA A 52 14.46 -8.67 5.45
C ALA A 52 13.61 -7.42 5.75
N GLY A 53 12.36 -7.63 6.19
CA GLY A 53 11.39 -6.59 6.50
C GLY A 53 10.90 -5.79 5.28
N THR A 54 11.20 -6.22 4.05
CA THR A 54 10.73 -5.60 2.81
C THR A 54 9.77 -6.54 2.09
N TYR A 55 8.54 -6.09 1.90
CA TYR A 55 7.42 -6.88 1.37
C TYR A 55 6.96 -6.35 0.02
N GLN A 56 6.68 -7.26 -0.90
CA GLN A 56 6.10 -6.94 -2.21
C GLN A 56 4.57 -6.87 -2.09
N ILE A 57 3.98 -5.70 -2.40
CA ILE A 57 2.54 -5.53 -2.59
C ILE A 57 2.26 -5.51 -4.09
N ASP A 58 1.45 -6.45 -4.55
CA ASP A 58 1.01 -6.52 -5.95
C ASP A 58 -0.50 -6.28 -6.05
N GLY A 59 -0.93 -5.78 -7.20
CA GLY A 59 -2.35 -5.63 -7.49
C GLY A 59 -2.93 -4.24 -7.20
N MET A 60 -2.08 -3.27 -6.83
CA MET A 60 -2.52 -1.89 -6.59
C MET A 60 -2.98 -1.24 -7.89
N LYS A 61 -4.11 -0.53 -7.86
CA LYS A 61 -4.64 0.24 -8.99
C LYS A 61 -5.46 1.43 -8.52
N PHE A 62 -5.28 2.56 -9.18
CA PHE A 62 -6.03 3.79 -8.97
C PHE A 62 -6.91 4.06 -10.19
N SER A 63 -8.21 4.22 -10.00
CA SER A 63 -9.16 4.44 -11.11
C SER A 63 -9.28 5.90 -11.52
N MET A 64 -8.91 6.83 -10.65
CA MET A 64 -9.05 8.27 -10.87
C MET A 64 -8.08 9.09 -10.00
N THR A 65 -7.91 10.37 -10.35
CA THR A 65 -7.19 11.34 -9.55
C THR A 65 -7.91 11.61 -8.22
N GLY A 66 -7.18 12.17 -7.26
CA GLY A 66 -7.72 12.62 -5.99
C GLY A 66 -7.01 11.98 -4.80
N TRP A 67 -7.65 12.13 -3.64
CA TRP A 67 -7.18 11.56 -2.39
C TRP A 67 -7.59 10.10 -2.28
N TRP A 68 -6.59 9.27 -1.98
CA TRP A 68 -6.73 7.85 -1.71
C TRP A 68 -6.16 7.53 -0.34
N GLU A 69 -6.74 6.53 0.31
CA GLU A 69 -6.22 5.88 1.51
C GLU A 69 -5.73 4.47 1.18
N LEU A 70 -4.61 4.09 1.80
CA LEU A 70 -4.13 2.71 1.88
C LEU A 70 -4.00 2.34 3.35
N THR A 71 -4.73 1.31 3.76
CA THR A 71 -4.69 0.79 5.13
C THR A 71 -4.03 -0.58 5.14
N LEU A 72 -3.11 -0.77 6.06
CA LEU A 72 -2.43 -2.03 6.31
C LEU A 72 -2.76 -2.50 7.72
N ASP A 73 -3.42 -3.64 7.83
CA ASP A 73 -3.48 -4.38 9.09
C ASP A 73 -2.27 -5.34 9.10
N ILE A 74 -1.42 -5.21 10.10
CA ILE A 74 -0.12 -5.86 10.20
C ILE A 74 -0.19 -6.84 11.37
N ASP A 75 0.19 -8.09 11.14
CA ASP A 75 0.33 -9.10 12.18
C ASP A 75 1.77 -9.62 12.19
N GLY A 76 2.52 -9.28 13.24
CA GLY A 76 3.93 -9.63 13.39
C GLY A 76 4.20 -10.40 14.68
N ALA A 77 5.44 -10.88 14.84
CA ALA A 77 5.83 -11.70 16.00
C ALA A 77 5.66 -11.00 17.36
N ARG A 78 5.64 -9.65 17.38
CA ARG A 78 5.45 -8.83 18.59
C ARG A 78 4.00 -8.41 18.83
N GLY A 79 3.08 -8.77 17.93
CA GLY A 79 1.68 -8.39 17.99
C GLY A 79 1.20 -7.74 16.69
N SER A 80 -0.04 -7.26 16.73
CA SER A 80 -0.71 -6.65 15.59
C SER A 80 -0.70 -5.12 15.68
N ASP A 81 -0.68 -4.47 14.52
CA ASP A 81 -0.73 -3.02 14.37
C ASP A 81 -1.55 -2.63 13.13
N LYS A 82 -2.00 -1.38 13.03
CA LYS A 82 -2.76 -0.86 11.90
C LYS A 82 -2.28 0.53 11.53
N VAL A 83 -1.98 0.73 10.25
CA VAL A 83 -1.55 2.03 9.71
C VAL A 83 -2.33 2.40 8.46
N THR A 84 -2.65 3.69 8.33
CA THR A 84 -3.30 4.26 7.14
C THR A 84 -2.41 5.35 6.54
N PHE A 85 -2.13 5.22 5.25
CA PHE A 85 -1.41 6.19 4.45
C PHE A 85 -2.36 6.98 3.55
N ASN A 86 -2.18 8.30 3.54
CA ASN A 86 -2.90 9.21 2.66
C ASN A 86 -2.05 9.53 1.42
N MET A 87 -2.64 9.39 0.24
CA MET A 87 -1.96 9.59 -1.03
C MET A 87 -2.76 10.51 -1.95
N MET A 88 -2.07 11.45 -2.60
CA MET A 88 -2.67 12.29 -3.63
C MET A 88 -2.26 11.78 -5.02
N VAL A 89 -3.20 11.19 -5.75
CA VAL A 89 -3.01 10.74 -7.13
C VAL A 89 -3.35 11.90 -8.06
N LYS A 90 -2.39 12.34 -8.87
CA LYS A 90 -2.53 13.45 -9.83
C LYS A 90 -2.42 12.92 -11.24
N ASN A 91 -3.01 13.62 -12.21
CA ASN A 91 -2.82 13.30 -13.62
C ASN A 91 -1.31 13.34 -13.95
N PRO A 92 -0.82 12.43 -14.82
CA PRO A 92 0.48 12.62 -15.43
C PRO A 92 0.49 14.00 -16.09
N VAL A 93 1.53 14.80 -15.83
CA VAL A 93 1.75 16.03 -16.59
C VAL A 93 1.96 15.56 -18.04
N PRO A 94 1.19 16.05 -19.03
CA PRO A 94 1.48 15.75 -20.43
C PRO A 94 2.93 16.13 -20.72
N ASN A 95 3.69 15.23 -21.35
CA ASN A 95 5.01 15.60 -21.84
C ASN A 95 4.80 16.71 -22.89
N PRO A 96 5.51 17.85 -22.81
CA PRO A 96 5.40 18.91 -23.81
C PRO A 96 5.77 18.43 -25.22
#